data_AF-A0AAN9PKL0-F1
#
_entry.id   AF-A0AAN9PKL0-F1
#
_cell.length_a   1.000
_cell.length_b   1.000
_cell.length_c   1.000
_cell.angle_alpha   90.00
_cell.angle_beta   90.00
_cell.angle_gamma   90.00
#
_symmetry.space_group_name_H-M   'P 1'
#
loop_
_entity.id
_entity.type
_entity.pdbx_description
1 polymer ?
#
loop_
_entity_poly.entity_id
_entity_poly.type
_entity_poly.pdbx_seq_one_letter_code
_entity_poly.pdbx_strand_id
1 'polypeptide(L)'
;MADGIFGYPFRRFLWGHPPIFREWSGSTALLDWLESPTAHIIKINVPGFSRDEIKVQIEDGNILQIKGEGGKEEPHAKEKDTVWHVAERGTGKGDFSRAIELPENVKVDQIKAQVENGVLTIVLPKDATPKLPKVRNINISSRL
;
A
#
# COMPACT_ATOMS: atom_id res chain seq x y z
N MET A 1 24.02 -30.53 -8.48
CA MET A 1 24.08 -30.69 -9.96
C MET A 1 23.38 -32.00 -10.26
N ALA A 2 22.30 -32.11 -11.03
CA ALA A 2 21.55 -31.19 -11.87
C ALA A 2 20.09 -31.70 -11.97
N ASP A 3 19.20 -30.76 -12.26
CA ASP A 3 17.85 -30.81 -12.87
C ASP A 3 17.22 -32.17 -13.15
N GLY A 4 15.99 -32.41 -12.65
CA GLY A 4 14.75 -32.12 -13.39
C GLY A 4 14.19 -33.48 -13.87
N ILE A 5 12.93 -33.73 -14.19
CA ILE A 5 11.80 -32.95 -14.68
C ILE A 5 10.64 -33.97 -14.58
N PHE A 6 9.51 -33.64 -13.94
CA PHE A 6 8.13 -34.15 -14.19
C PHE A 6 7.29 -34.03 -12.92
N GLY A 7 6.37 -33.05 -12.89
CA GLY A 7 5.48 -32.88 -11.73
C GLY A 7 4.62 -31.62 -11.66
N TYR A 8 4.09 -31.14 -12.80
CA TYR A 8 2.88 -30.30 -12.94
C TYR A 8 2.81 -28.87 -12.30
N PRO A 9 2.05 -27.95 -12.94
CA PRO A 9 2.34 -26.51 -13.01
C PRO A 9 1.34 -25.66 -12.22
N PHE A 10 1.16 -25.96 -10.93
CA PHE A 10 0.31 -25.17 -10.04
C PHE A 10 1.02 -24.99 -8.69
N ARG A 11 1.94 -24.02 -8.63
CA ARG A 11 2.36 -23.31 -7.40
C ARG A 11 3.43 -22.25 -7.73
N ARG A 12 3.00 -21.17 -8.39
CA ARG A 12 3.56 -19.81 -8.15
C ARG A 12 2.77 -19.15 -7.02
N PHE A 13 2.49 -19.95 -6.00
CA PHE A 13 1.79 -19.60 -4.79
C PHE A 13 2.75 -20.03 -3.70
N LEU A 14 3.54 -19.10 -3.20
CA LEU A 14 3.83 -18.92 -1.78
C LEU A 14 4.65 -17.61 -1.65
N TRP A 15 3.92 -16.52 -1.35
CA TRP A 15 4.40 -15.30 -0.68
C TRP A 15 5.19 -14.27 -1.50
N GLY A 16 4.58 -13.76 -2.58
CA GLY A 16 5.00 -12.50 -3.20
C GLY A 16 4.11 -11.36 -2.70
N HIS A 17 4.45 -10.76 -1.57
CA HIS A 17 3.87 -9.46 -1.23
C HIS A 17 4.30 -8.47 -2.33
N PRO A 18 3.39 -7.61 -2.80
CA PRO A 18 3.78 -6.47 -3.62
C PRO A 18 4.92 -5.73 -2.90
N PRO A 19 5.94 -5.23 -3.61
CA PRO A 19 7.08 -4.60 -2.96
C PRO A 19 6.62 -3.34 -2.24
N ILE A 20 6.29 -3.46 -0.96
CA ILE A 20 6.09 -2.32 -0.07
C ILE A 20 7.50 -1.86 0.29
N PHE A 21 7.99 -0.85 -0.42
CA PHE A 21 9.21 -0.16 -0.01
C PHE A 21 8.88 0.63 1.26
N ARG A 22 9.10 -0.02 2.42
CA ARG A 22 8.94 0.57 3.73
C ARG A 22 10.18 1.40 4.05
N GLU A 23 10.15 2.68 3.70
CA GLU A 23 11.09 3.61 4.29
C GLU A 23 10.70 3.81 5.76
N TRP A 24 11.57 3.34 6.65
CA TRP A 24 11.34 3.29 8.09
C TRP A 24 11.56 4.68 8.69
N SER A 25 10.59 5.58 8.55
CA SER A 25 10.37 6.60 9.58
C SER A 25 9.55 5.94 10.70
N GLY A 26 9.70 6.38 11.95
CA GLY A 26 8.94 5.90 13.12
C GLY A 26 7.42 6.18 13.07
N SER A 27 6.83 6.11 11.88
CA SER A 27 5.44 6.42 11.58
C SER A 27 4.48 5.37 12.12
N THR A 28 3.43 5.85 12.78
CA THR A 28 2.26 5.10 13.25
C THR A 28 1.28 4.74 12.12
N ALA A 29 1.61 5.05 10.86
CA ALA A 29 0.81 4.75 9.68
C ALA A 29 0.90 3.26 9.30
N LEU A 30 0.25 2.43 10.12
CA LEU A 30 -0.02 1.02 9.84
C LEU A 30 -0.99 0.94 8.67
N LEU A 31 -0.78 -0.07 7.82
CA LEU A 31 -1.47 -0.21 6.55
C LEU A 31 -2.03 -1.63 6.41
N ASP A 32 -3.29 -1.71 6.02
CA ASP A 32 -3.95 -2.92 5.55
C ASP A 32 -4.26 -2.81 4.05
N TRP A 33 -4.04 -3.90 3.33
CA TRP A 33 -4.45 -4.03 1.93
C TRP A 33 -5.39 -5.22 1.79
N LEU A 34 -6.63 -4.92 1.40
CA LEU A 34 -7.68 -5.88 1.10
C LEU A 34 -7.96 -5.92 -0.40
N GLU A 35 -8.36 -7.08 -0.88
CA GLU A 35 -8.77 -7.29 -2.27
C GLU A 35 -10.17 -7.91 -2.30
N SER A 36 -11.08 -7.27 -3.03
CA SER A 36 -12.37 -7.84 -3.41
C SER A 36 -12.34 -8.24 -4.89
N PRO A 37 -13.37 -8.94 -5.41
CA PRO A 37 -13.46 -9.22 -6.84
C PRO A 37 -13.47 -7.95 -7.72
N THR A 38 -13.94 -6.83 -7.19
CA THR A 38 -14.18 -5.59 -7.95
C THR A 38 -13.23 -4.45 -7.62
N ALA A 39 -12.45 -4.52 -6.53
CA ALA A 39 -11.56 -3.44 -6.13
C ALA A 39 -10.42 -3.93 -5.24
N HIS A 40 -9.34 -3.16 -5.19
CA HIS A 40 -8.40 -3.15 -4.07
C HIS A 40 -8.79 -2.03 -3.09
N ILE A 41 -8.62 -2.28 -1.80
CA ILE A 41 -8.95 -1.34 -0.73
C ILE A 41 -7.73 -1.24 0.18
N ILE A 42 -7.19 -0.04 0.32
CA ILE A 42 -6.05 0.24 1.20
C ILE A 42 -6.55 1.09 2.36
N LYS A 43 -6.23 0.68 3.58
CA LYS A 43 -6.57 1.40 4.81
C LYS A 43 -5.31 1.75 5.57
N ILE A 44 -5.19 2.99 6.02
CA ILE A 44 -4.01 3.49 6.72
C ILE A 44 -4.43 4.28 7.95
N ASN A 45 -3.87 3.94 9.10
CA ASN A 45 -4.08 4.71 10.32
C ASN A 45 -3.35 6.05 10.23
N VAL A 46 -4.08 7.16 10.23
CA VAL A 46 -3.55 8.52 10.13
C VAL A 46 -4.16 9.44 11.20
N PRO A 47 -4.19 9.04 12.48
CA PRO A 47 -4.82 9.85 13.52
C PRO A 47 -4.12 11.21 13.64
N GLY A 48 -4.92 12.27 13.70
CA GLY A 48 -4.43 13.64 13.82
C GLY A 48 -4.11 14.32 12.49
N PHE A 49 -3.98 13.60 11.38
CA PHE A 49 -3.75 14.22 10.07
C PHE A 49 -5.05 14.82 9.52
N SER A 50 -4.95 16.05 9.05
CA SER A 50 -5.97 16.70 8.22
C SER A 50 -5.84 16.25 6.76
N ARG A 51 -6.87 16.51 5.96
CA ARG A 51 -6.88 16.16 4.53
C ARG A 51 -5.71 16.79 3.77
N ASP A 52 -5.35 18.02 4.09
CA ASP A 52 -4.34 18.78 3.36
C ASP A 52 -2.91 18.35 3.71
N GLU A 53 -2.73 17.70 4.86
CA GLU A 53 -1.46 17.12 5.30
C GLU A 53 -1.16 15.75 4.64
N ILE A 54 -2.12 15.19 3.88
CA ILE A 54 -1.97 13.89 3.21
C ILE A 54 -2.02 14.08 1.69
N LYS A 55 -1.01 13.56 1.00
CA LYS A 55 -0.92 13.51 -0.45
C LYS A 55 -1.02 12.06 -0.92
N VAL A 56 -1.93 11.79 -1.84
CA VAL A 56 -2.12 10.49 -2.50
C VAL A 56 -2.00 10.70 -4.01
N GLN A 57 -1.05 10.02 -4.64
CA GLN A 57 -0.71 10.22 -6.06
C GLN A 57 -0.36 8.88 -6.72
N ILE A 58 -0.52 8.82 -8.04
CA ILE A 58 0.02 7.72 -8.87
C ILE A 58 1.22 8.28 -9.61
N GLU A 59 2.38 7.69 -9.39
CA GLU A 59 3.63 8.01 -10.09
C GLU A 59 3.86 7.03 -11.26
N ASP A 60 4.90 7.30 -12.05
CA ASP A 60 5.31 6.45 -13.18
C ASP A 60 5.51 4.99 -12.73
N GLY A 61 5.14 4.05 -13.60
CA GLY A 61 5.21 2.61 -13.27
C GLY A 61 4.04 2.10 -12.42
N ASN A 62 2.91 2.82 -12.37
CA ASN A 62 1.70 2.42 -11.65
C ASN A 62 1.92 2.31 -10.14
N ILE A 63 2.71 3.24 -9.58
CA ILE A 63 3.07 3.26 -8.16
C ILE A 63 2.12 4.21 -7.43
N LEU A 64 1.34 3.68 -6.49
CA LEU A 64 0.57 4.47 -5.54
C LEU A 64 1.47 4.99 -4.44
N GLN A 65 1.71 6.30 -4.49
CA GLN A 65 2.48 7.03 -3.49
C GLN A 65 1.52 7.70 -2.49
N ILE A 66 1.69 7.37 -1.21
CA ILE A 66 0.97 8.02 -0.11
C ILE A 66 2.01 8.67 0.80
N LYS A 67 1.89 9.98 1.00
CA LYS A 67 2.75 10.75 1.89
C LYS A 67 1.89 11.54 2.87
N GLY A 68 2.28 11.54 4.13
CA GLY A 68 1.74 12.45 5.14
C GLY A 68 2.86 13.26 5.76
N GLU A 69 2.71 14.57 5.76
CA GLU A 69 3.64 15.51 6.38
C GLU A 69 2.94 16.07 7.62
N GLY A 70 3.27 15.53 8.79
CA GLY A 70 2.56 15.82 10.03
C GLY A 70 2.96 17.15 10.66
N GLY A 71 4.03 17.76 10.14
CA GLY A 71 4.66 18.93 10.72
C GLY A 71 5.37 18.59 12.03
N LYS A 72 6.37 19.40 12.39
CA LYS A 72 6.91 19.36 13.74
C LYS A 72 5.89 20.04 14.66
N GLU A 73 5.06 19.26 15.36
CA GLU A 73 4.49 19.80 16.59
C GLU A 73 5.68 20.08 17.51
N GLU A 74 5.99 21.36 17.72
CA GLU A 74 6.99 21.82 18.68
C GLU A 74 6.74 21.09 20.00
N PRO A 75 7.65 20.17 20.39
CA PRO A 75 7.38 19.35 21.54
C PRO A 75 7.44 20.25 22.76
N HIS A 76 6.28 20.51 23.35
CA HIS A 76 6.18 20.97 24.72
C HIS A 76 6.79 22.36 24.99
N ALA A 77 7.16 23.13 23.96
CA ALA A 77 7.91 24.38 24.13
C ALA A 77 7.04 25.61 24.48
N LYS A 78 5.71 25.49 24.55
CA LYS A 78 4.80 26.66 24.65
C LYS A 78 3.82 26.66 25.81
N GLU A 79 3.67 25.58 26.56
CA GLU A 79 2.84 25.60 27.76
C GLU A 79 3.71 25.86 28.98
N LYS A 80 3.98 27.14 29.22
CA LYS A 80 4.92 27.60 30.26
C LYS A 80 4.53 27.19 31.69
N ASP A 81 3.34 26.63 31.89
CA ASP A 81 2.80 26.25 33.20
C ASP A 81 2.21 24.81 33.24
N THR A 82 2.55 23.94 32.29
CA THR A 82 2.05 22.56 32.25
C THR A 82 3.12 21.54 32.64
N VAL A 83 2.78 20.61 33.53
CA VAL A 83 3.64 19.48 33.91
C VAL A 83 3.20 18.21 33.17
N TRP A 84 4.13 17.61 32.44
CA TRP A 84 3.92 16.32 31.79
C TRP A 84 4.17 15.19 32.79
N HIS A 85 3.16 14.35 33.04
CA HIS A 85 3.33 13.14 33.83
C HIS A 85 3.80 11.96 32.97
N VAL A 86 3.30 11.82 31.73
CA VAL A 86 3.65 10.77 30.75
C VAL A 86 3.44 11.30 29.33
N ALA A 87 4.27 10.89 28.37
CA ALA A 87 4.15 11.28 26.95
C ALA A 87 4.39 10.08 26.00
N GLU A 88 3.47 9.11 25.98
CA GLU A 88 3.58 7.90 25.13
C GLU A 88 3.35 8.17 23.64
N ARG A 89 2.54 9.19 23.31
CA ARG A 89 2.23 9.57 21.93
C ARG A 89 3.39 10.25 21.20
N GLY A 90 4.50 10.52 21.89
CA GLY A 90 5.69 11.16 21.34
C GLY A 90 5.47 12.63 20.96
N THR A 91 6.47 13.17 20.29
CA THR A 91 6.56 14.57 19.85
C THR A 91 5.92 14.73 18.46
N GLY A 92 4.60 14.74 18.40
CA GLY A 92 3.85 15.14 17.20
C GLY A 92 3.52 14.05 16.19
N LYS A 93 2.86 14.49 15.11
CA LYS A 93 2.51 13.67 13.95
C LYS A 93 3.80 13.39 13.14
N GLY A 94 4.34 12.19 13.26
CA GLY A 94 5.53 11.81 12.48
C GLY A 94 5.21 11.69 10.98
N ASP A 95 6.09 12.23 10.14
CA ASP A 95 5.98 12.10 8.69
C ASP A 95 5.98 10.62 8.26
N PHE A 96 5.21 10.33 7.22
CA PHE A 96 5.11 8.98 6.69
C PHE A 96 5.09 8.94 5.16
N SER A 97 5.63 7.85 4.63
CA SER A 97 5.66 7.56 3.20
C SER A 97 5.41 6.08 2.97
N ARG A 98 4.54 5.78 2.01
CA ARG A 98 4.25 4.42 1.51
C ARG A 98 4.19 4.46 0.00
N ALA A 99 4.91 3.53 -0.62
CA ALA A 99 4.86 3.28 -2.05
C ALA A 99 4.31 1.87 -2.27
N ILE A 100 3.31 1.73 -3.12
CA ILE A 100 2.66 0.45 -3.44
C ILE A 100 2.55 0.32 -4.95
N GLU A 101 3.19 -0.68 -5.52
CA GLU A 101 2.99 -1.03 -6.92
C GLU A 101 1.59 -1.63 -7.12
N LEU A 102 0.78 -1.00 -7.96
CA LEU A 102 -0.58 -1.43 -8.23
C LEU A 102 -0.60 -2.49 -9.34
N PRO A 103 -1.54 -3.45 -9.29
CA PRO A 103 -1.82 -4.34 -10.41
C PRO A 103 -2.23 -3.57 -11.67
N GLU A 104 -1.94 -4.12 -12.85
CA GLU A 104 -2.25 -3.49 -14.14
C GLU A 104 -3.75 -3.24 -14.38
N ASN A 105 -4.63 -3.95 -13.67
CA ASN A 105 -6.06 -3.91 -13.87
C ASN A 105 -6.77 -2.88 -12.97
N VAL A 106 -6.07 -1.88 -12.45
CA VAL A 106 -6.67 -0.80 -11.64
C VAL A 106 -7.10 0.37 -12.54
N LYS A 107 -8.33 0.83 -12.37
CA LYS A 107 -8.86 2.04 -13.01
C LYS A 107 -8.39 3.30 -12.27
N VAL A 108 -7.23 3.80 -12.67
CA VAL A 108 -6.57 4.95 -12.03
C VAL A 108 -7.45 6.20 -12.00
N ASP A 109 -8.24 6.43 -13.04
CA ASP A 109 -9.19 7.55 -13.18
C ASP A 109 -10.35 7.50 -12.18
N GLN A 110 -10.61 6.34 -11.56
CA GLN A 110 -11.75 6.10 -10.67
C GLN A 110 -11.36 5.87 -9.22
N ILE A 111 -10.08 6.11 -8.90
CA ILE A 111 -9.58 6.01 -7.53
C ILE A 111 -10.28 7.04 -6.65
N LYS A 112 -10.71 6.60 -5.46
CA LYS A 112 -11.30 7.47 -4.44
C LYS A 112 -10.54 7.32 -3.13
N ALA A 113 -10.29 8.43 -2.45
CA ALA A 113 -9.65 8.46 -1.15
C ALA A 113 -10.47 9.31 -0.18
N GLN A 114 -10.62 8.84 1.06
CA GLN A 114 -11.30 9.56 2.14
C GLN A 114 -10.61 9.31 3.47
N VAL A 115 -10.65 10.31 4.36
CA VAL A 115 -10.21 10.17 5.74
C VAL A 115 -11.44 10.29 6.63
N GLU A 116 -11.68 9.27 7.45
CA GLU A 116 -12.78 9.23 8.40
C GLU A 116 -12.29 8.62 9.71
N ASN A 117 -12.57 9.28 10.84
CA ASN A 117 -12.20 8.80 12.18
C ASN A 117 -10.71 8.44 12.33
N GLY A 118 -9.82 9.21 11.68
CA GLY A 118 -8.36 8.98 11.73
C GLY A 118 -7.88 7.83 10.86
N VAL A 119 -8.69 7.33 9.92
CA VAL A 119 -8.32 6.27 8.97
C VAL A 119 -8.48 6.78 7.54
N LEU A 120 -7.38 6.74 6.78
CA LEU A 120 -7.37 6.95 5.34
C LEU A 120 -7.80 5.66 4.64
N THR A 121 -8.87 5.73 3.85
CA THR A 121 -9.33 4.62 3.00
C THR A 121 -9.20 5.02 1.54
N ILE A 122 -8.47 4.22 0.77
CA ILE A 122 -8.28 4.38 -0.67
C ILE A 122 -8.93 3.19 -1.36
N VAL A 123 -9.88 3.45 -2.26
CA VAL A 123 -10.57 2.44 -3.06
C VAL A 123 -10.07 2.53 -4.49
N LEU A 124 -9.57 1.41 -5.00
CA LEU A 124 -8.95 1.24 -6.30
C LEU A 124 -9.80 0.26 -7.14
N PRO A 125 -10.75 0.74 -7.94
CA PRO A 125 -11.63 -0.12 -8.72
C PRO A 125 -10.84 -0.94 -9.75
N LYS A 126 -11.26 -2.18 -9.97
CA LYS A 126 -10.68 -3.08 -10.98
C LYS A 126 -11.36 -2.90 -12.34
N ASP A 127 -10.61 -3.14 -13.40
CA ASP A 127 -11.14 -3.34 -14.74
C ASP A 127 -11.95 -4.62 -14.83
N ALA A 128 -13.17 -4.49 -15.37
CA ALA A 128 -14.11 -5.59 -15.56
C ALA A 128 -13.69 -6.53 -16.70
N THR A 129 -12.63 -6.19 -17.44
CA THR A 129 -11.99 -7.06 -18.42
C THR A 129 -10.84 -7.81 -17.75
N PRO A 130 -11.06 -8.99 -17.15
CA PRO A 130 -9.95 -9.84 -16.79
C PRO A 130 -9.19 -10.16 -18.08
N LYS A 131 -7.92 -9.75 -18.17
CA LYS A 131 -7.00 -10.37 -19.13
C LYS A 131 -6.95 -11.84 -18.73
N LEU A 132 -7.71 -12.68 -19.43
CA LEU A 132 -7.63 -14.13 -19.26
C LEU A 132 -6.15 -14.50 -19.33
N PRO A 133 -5.62 -15.31 -18.38
CA PRO A 133 -4.26 -15.82 -18.54
C PRO A 133 -4.20 -16.47 -19.91
N LYS A 134 -3.31 -15.97 -20.79
CA LYS A 134 -3.10 -16.55 -22.12
C LYS A 134 -2.52 -17.95 -21.90
N VAL A 135 -3.39 -18.94 -21.77
CA VAL A 135 -2.99 -20.35 -21.75
C VAL A 135 -2.45 -20.65 -23.14
N ARG A 136 -1.13 -20.78 -23.25
CA ARG A 136 -0.46 -21.17 -24.49
C ARG A 136 -0.15 -22.66 -24.40
N ASN A 137 -0.87 -23.46 -25.19
CA ASN A 137 -0.53 -24.86 -25.36
C ASN A 137 0.82 -24.96 -26.08
N ILE A 138 1.76 -25.72 -25.53
CA ILE A 138 3.06 -25.99 -26.16
C ILE A 138 2.99 -27.38 -26.79
N ASN A 139 3.14 -27.44 -28.11
CA ASN A 139 3.19 -28.70 -28.84
C ASN A 139 4.48 -29.46 -28.48
N ILE A 140 4.36 -30.72 -28.09
CA ILE A 140 5.50 -31.63 -27.88
C ILE A 140 5.67 -32.47 -29.15
N SER A 141 6.80 -32.31 -29.84
CA SER A 141 7.20 -33.19 -30.94
C SER A 141 8.17 -34.25 -30.45
N SER A 142 7.91 -35.52 -30.74
CA SER A 142 8.82 -36.65 -30.52
C SER A 142 9.10 -37.37 -31.85
N ARG A 143 10.34 -37.81 -32.07
CA ARG A 143 10.71 -38.76 -33.13
C ARG A 143 11.07 -40.08 -32.44
N LEU A 144 10.38 -41.15 -32.81
CA LEU A 144 10.79 -42.52 -32.55
C LEU A 144 11.83 -42.94 -33.59
#